data_AF-A0A974D3V4-F1
#
_entry.id   AF-A0A974D3V4-F1
#
_cell.length_a   1.000
_cell.length_b   1.000
_cell.length_c   1.000
_cell.angle_alpha   90.00
_cell.angle_beta   90.00
_cell.angle_gamma   90.00
#
_symmetry.space_group_name_H-M   'P 1'
#
loop_
_entity.id
_entity.type
_entity.pdbx_description
1 polymer ?
#
loop_
_entity_poly.entity_id
_entity_poly.type
_entity_poly.pdbx_seq_one_letter_code
_entity_poly.pdbx_strand_id
1 'polypeptide(L)'
;MPGGCTQINHINNGKKYKIYDFINCQTKGVIYLIECECPIRYVGKTKRTLGTRILEHVGDIRRKSTKSTVARHFNSVHSGNVKNLKVVGLEQVTLGIRGGDIDKILLRKELQWIYELNTKWPNGLNEDIKFGVFL
;
A
#
# COMPACT_ATOMS: atom_id res chain seq x y z
N MET A 1 -25.77 -8.88 -1.08
CA MET A 1 -25.28 -9.07 0.30
C MET A 1 -24.26 -7.97 0.59
N PRO A 2 -24.46 -7.08 1.57
CA PRO A 2 -23.43 -6.08 1.86
C PRO A 2 -22.26 -6.80 2.53
N GLY A 3 -21.14 -6.88 1.82
CA GLY A 3 -19.90 -7.50 2.30
C GLY A 3 -19.37 -6.77 3.53
N GLY A 4 -18.81 -7.52 4.47
CA GLY A 4 -18.31 -6.98 5.73
C GLY A 4 -17.31 -5.83 5.52
N CYS A 5 -17.41 -4.80 6.36
CA CYS A 5 -16.43 -3.72 6.44
C CYS A 5 -15.07 -4.33 6.82
N THR A 6 -14.06 -4.15 5.97
CA THR A 6 -12.70 -4.59 6.27
C THR A 6 -12.11 -3.67 7.35
N GLN A 7 -11.35 -4.23 8.30
CA GLN A 7 -10.70 -3.45 9.35
C GLN A 7 -9.22 -3.81 9.43
N ILE A 8 -8.37 -2.80 9.60
CA ILE A 8 -6.95 -2.98 9.93
C ILE A 8 -6.65 -2.41 11.32
N ASN A 9 -5.67 -2.99 12.02
CA ASN A 9 -5.23 -2.52 13.32
C ASN A 9 -3.83 -1.93 13.21
N HIS A 10 -3.54 -0.81 13.85
CA HIS A 10 -2.20 -0.27 13.96
C HIS A 10 -1.31 -1.20 14.79
N ILE A 11 -0.11 -1.52 14.28
CA ILE A 11 0.78 -2.52 14.89
C ILE A 11 1.18 -2.13 16.32
N ASN A 12 1.50 -0.85 16.54
CA ASN A 12 2.15 -0.43 17.79
C ASN A 12 1.20 0.03 18.90
N ASN A 13 -0.04 0.42 18.58
CA ASN A 13 -0.94 1.07 19.55
C ASN A 13 -2.37 0.53 19.51
N GLY A 14 -2.66 -0.46 18.66
CA GLY A 14 -3.97 -1.09 18.58
C GLY A 14 -5.10 -0.24 17.99
N LYS A 15 -4.83 1.00 17.53
CA LYS A 15 -5.83 1.85 16.87
C LYS A 15 -6.44 1.11 15.68
N LYS A 16 -7.77 1.07 15.61
CA LYS A 16 -8.52 0.35 14.57
C LYS A 16 -8.94 1.31 13.47
N TYR A 17 -8.72 0.94 12.21
CA TYR A 17 -9.18 1.68 11.04
C TYR A 17 -10.19 0.84 10.28
N LYS A 18 -11.41 1.38 10.12
CA LYS A 18 -12.46 0.78 9.29
C LYS A 18 -12.28 1.24 7.85
N ILE A 19 -12.28 0.29 6.93
CA ILE A 19 -12.22 0.53 5.50
C ILE A 19 -13.65 0.49 4.96
N TYR A 20 -14.11 1.63 4.49
CA TYR A 20 -15.47 1.80 3.98
C TYR A 20 -15.59 1.50 2.48
N ASP A 21 -14.49 1.66 1.75
CA ASP A 21 -14.46 1.42 0.30
C ASP A 21 -14.44 -0.07 -0.03
N PHE A 22 -15.29 -0.48 -0.99
CA PHE A 22 -15.20 -1.81 -1.57
C PHE A 22 -14.09 -1.85 -2.63
N ILE A 23 -12.90 -2.28 -2.23
CA ILE A 23 -11.72 -2.33 -3.09
C ILE A 23 -11.40 -3.79 -3.44
N ASN A 24 -11.32 -4.09 -4.74
CA ASN A 24 -10.93 -5.39 -5.25
C ASN A 24 -9.79 -5.26 -6.28
N CYS A 25 -9.39 -6.37 -6.90
CA CYS A 25 -8.26 -6.39 -7.83
C CYS A 25 -8.47 -5.56 -9.11
N GLN A 26 -9.71 -5.18 -9.44
CA GLN A 26 -10.07 -4.37 -10.60
C GLN A 26 -10.18 -2.87 -10.27
N THR A 27 -10.26 -2.51 -9.00
CA THR A 27 -10.36 -1.11 -8.55
C THR A 27 -9.10 -0.32 -8.93
N LYS A 28 -9.29 0.88 -9.51
CA LYS A 28 -8.23 1.83 -9.89
C LYS A 28 -8.20 3.02 -8.92
N GLY A 29 -7.08 3.74 -8.90
CA GLY A 29 -6.92 4.94 -8.05
C GLY A 29 -6.89 4.57 -6.57
N VAL A 30 -6.09 3.59 -6.21
CA VAL A 30 -6.14 2.96 -4.88
C VAL A 30 -4.90 3.30 -4.06
N ILE A 31 -5.11 3.63 -2.78
CA ILE A 31 -4.09 3.50 -1.74
C ILE A 31 -4.23 2.12 -1.13
N TYR A 32 -3.14 1.38 -1.04
CA TYR A 32 -3.13 0.00 -0.55
C TYR A 32 -2.02 -0.23 0.46
N LEU A 33 -2.24 -1.23 1.30
CA LEU A 33 -1.32 -1.75 2.29
C LEU A 33 -0.82 -3.11 1.83
N ILE A 34 0.49 -3.33 1.87
CA ILE A 34 1.08 -4.67 1.89
C ILE A 34 1.48 -4.98 3.34
N GLU A 35 0.98 -6.11 3.83
CA GLU A 35 1.34 -6.67 5.12
C GLU A 35 2.19 -7.91 4.93
N CYS A 36 3.23 -8.01 5.74
CA CYS A 36 4.01 -9.22 5.91
C CYS A 36 3.58 -9.93 7.21
N GLU A 37 4.01 -11.17 7.41
CA GLU A 37 3.93 -11.84 8.72
C GLU A 37 4.89 -11.23 9.74
N CYS A 38 5.97 -10.58 9.28
CA CYS A 38 6.75 -9.69 10.12
C CYS A 38 5.90 -8.49 10.57
N PRO A 39 6.19 -7.86 11.72
CA PRO A 39 5.51 -6.64 12.18
C PRO A 39 5.95 -5.41 11.37
N ILE A 40 5.94 -5.52 10.04
CA ILE A 40 6.37 -4.50 9.09
C ILE A 40 5.36 -4.38 7.94
N ARG A 41 5.15 -3.15 7.46
CA ARG A 41 4.15 -2.82 6.45
C ARG A 41 4.72 -1.91 5.38
N TYR A 42 4.09 -1.92 4.21
CA TYR A 42 4.34 -1.00 3.10
C TYR A 42 3.02 -0.35 2.67
N VAL A 43 2.98 0.97 2.56
CA VAL A 43 1.86 1.69 1.93
C VAL A 43 2.26 2.10 0.52
N GLY A 44 1.36 1.90 -0.45
CA GLY A 44 1.57 2.32 -1.83
C GLY A 44 0.34 2.94 -2.45
N LYS A 45 0.54 3.73 -3.51
CA LYS A 45 -0.53 4.19 -4.41
C LYS A 45 -0.47 3.52 -5.79
N THR A 46 -1.61 3.48 -6.48
CA THR A 46 -1.66 3.12 -7.90
C THR A 46 -2.79 3.82 -8.65
N LYS A 47 -2.49 4.33 -9.85
CA LYS A 47 -3.51 4.76 -10.83
C LYS A 47 -4.06 3.58 -11.66
N ARG A 48 -3.27 2.51 -11.77
CA ARG A 48 -3.66 1.26 -12.42
C ARG A 48 -4.58 0.46 -11.50
N THR A 49 -5.08 -0.68 -11.97
CA THR A 49 -5.85 -1.58 -11.11
C THR A 49 -4.95 -2.10 -9.99
N LEU A 50 -5.55 -2.36 -8.82
CA LEU A 50 -4.82 -2.92 -7.68
C LEU A 50 -4.16 -4.26 -8.06
N GLY A 51 -4.86 -5.12 -8.77
CA GLY A 51 -4.34 -6.43 -9.21
C GLY A 51 -3.07 -6.31 -10.07
N THR A 52 -3.03 -5.39 -11.04
CA THR A 52 -1.82 -5.15 -11.84
C THR A 52 -0.65 -4.72 -10.95
N ARG A 53 -0.90 -3.83 -9.97
CA ARG A 53 0.16 -3.35 -9.08
C ARG A 53 0.69 -4.46 -8.16
N ILE A 54 -0.17 -5.36 -7.70
CA ILE A 54 0.24 -6.54 -6.90
C ILE A 54 1.11 -7.47 -7.75
N LEU A 55 0.72 -7.76 -8.99
CA LEU A 55 1.50 -8.62 -9.88
C LEU A 55 2.90 -8.07 -10.17
N GLU A 56 3.03 -6.75 -10.28
CA GLU A 56 4.34 -6.11 -10.42
C GLU A 56 5.22 -6.31 -9.18
N HIS A 57 4.67 -6.15 -7.98
CA HIS A 57 5.39 -6.42 -6.73
C HIS A 57 5.83 -7.88 -6.65
N VAL A 58 4.95 -8.82 -7.00
CA VAL A 58 5.30 -10.26 -7.07
C VAL A 58 6.39 -10.51 -8.13
N GLY A 59 6.30 -9.86 -9.28
CA GLY A 59 7.31 -9.92 -10.34
C GLY A 59 8.67 -9.38 -9.88
N ASP A 60 8.68 -8.28 -9.14
CA ASP A 60 9.89 -7.70 -8.56
C ASP A 60 10.53 -8.63 -7.51
N ILE A 61 9.72 -9.30 -6.68
CA ILE A 61 10.19 -10.33 -5.74
C ILE A 61 10.87 -11.46 -6.52
N ARG A 62 10.19 -12.03 -7.52
CA ARG A 62 10.73 -13.14 -8.35
C ARG A 62 12.02 -12.77 -9.07
N ARG A 63 12.13 -11.54 -9.57
CA ARG A 63 13.33 -11.01 -10.22
C ARG A 63 14.41 -10.53 -9.25
N LYS A 64 14.18 -10.63 -7.94
CA LYS A 64 15.10 -10.14 -6.89
C LYS A 64 15.49 -8.67 -7.08
N SER A 65 14.50 -7.84 -7.45
CA SER A 65 14.71 -6.42 -7.72
C SER A 65 15.23 -5.71 -6.48
N THR A 66 16.41 -5.07 -6.58
CA THR A 66 17.00 -4.29 -5.49
C THR A 66 16.34 -2.92 -5.31
N LYS A 67 15.59 -2.44 -6.32
CA LYS A 67 14.90 -1.14 -6.32
C LYS A 67 13.58 -1.16 -5.55
N SER A 68 12.95 -2.32 -5.40
CA SER A 68 11.70 -2.46 -4.65
C SER A 68 12.03 -2.86 -3.21
N THR A 69 11.67 -2.02 -2.24
CA THR A 69 11.89 -2.30 -0.81
C THR A 69 11.11 -3.54 -0.36
N VAL A 70 9.88 -3.72 -0.88
CA VAL A 70 9.08 -4.92 -0.72
C VAL A 70 9.82 -6.14 -1.27
N ALA A 71 10.35 -6.05 -2.49
CA ALA A 71 11.09 -7.16 -3.08
C ALA A 71 12.35 -7.52 -2.29
N ARG A 72 13.11 -6.51 -1.85
CA ARG A 72 14.32 -6.72 -1.05
C ARG A 72 13.99 -7.42 0.27
N HIS A 73 12.97 -6.95 1.00
CA HIS A 73 12.52 -7.58 2.25
C HIS A 73 12.09 -9.03 2.06
N PHE A 74 11.23 -9.32 1.09
CA PHE A 74 10.77 -10.69 0.86
C PHE A 74 11.89 -11.63 0.41
N ASN A 75 12.86 -11.14 -0.37
CA ASN A 75 14.01 -11.96 -0.77
C ASN A 75 14.98 -12.22 0.38
N SER A 76 15.23 -11.23 1.24
CA SER A 76 16.19 -11.38 2.34
C SER A 76 15.62 -12.10 3.56
N VAL A 77 14.34 -11.88 3.88
CA VAL A 77 13.71 -12.39 5.10
C VAL A 77 12.91 -13.67 4.84
N HIS A 78 12.31 -13.79 3.66
CA HIS A 78 11.40 -14.90 3.33
C HIS A 78 11.88 -15.76 2.15
N SER A 79 13.15 -15.63 1.74
CA SER A 79 13.73 -16.37 0.60
C SER A 79 12.92 -16.23 -0.70
N GLY A 80 12.26 -15.07 -0.89
CA GLY A 80 11.41 -14.76 -2.05
C GLY A 80 10.01 -15.38 -1.99
N ASN A 81 9.62 -15.99 -0.88
CA ASN A 81 8.30 -16.62 -0.73
C ASN A 81 7.19 -15.58 -0.59
N VAL A 82 6.30 -15.50 -1.59
CA VAL A 82 5.19 -14.54 -1.64
C VAL A 82 3.92 -15.01 -0.91
N LYS A 83 3.88 -16.24 -0.36
CA LYS A 83 2.70 -16.74 0.38
C LYS A 83 2.31 -15.85 1.55
N ASN A 84 3.29 -15.13 2.11
CA ASN A 84 3.12 -14.27 3.28
C ASN A 84 2.78 -12.82 2.89
N LEU A 85 2.65 -12.52 1.60
CA LEU A 85 2.28 -11.20 1.10
C LEU A 85 0.76 -11.05 1.13
N LYS A 86 0.26 -10.24 2.07
CA LYS A 86 -1.16 -9.89 2.17
C LYS A 86 -1.37 -8.46 1.68
N VAL A 87 -2.48 -8.21 0.99
CA VAL A 87 -2.80 -6.89 0.45
C VAL A 87 -4.19 -6.46 0.89
N VAL A 88 -4.29 -5.22 1.36
CA VAL A 88 -5.55 -4.59 1.76
C VAL A 88 -5.68 -3.25 1.03
N GLY A 89 -6.83 -3.02 0.38
CA GLY A 89 -7.17 -1.69 -0.12
C GLY A 89 -7.55 -0.77 1.04
N LEU A 90 -6.95 0.40 1.15
CA LEU A 90 -7.20 1.35 2.23
C LEU A 90 -8.21 2.42 1.85
N GLU A 91 -8.06 2.97 0.64
CA GLU A 91 -8.87 4.10 0.17
C GLU A 91 -8.90 4.11 -1.36
N GLN A 92 -10.08 4.34 -1.94
CA GLN A 92 -10.25 4.59 -3.36
C GLN A 92 -10.39 6.10 -3.62
N VAL A 93 -9.55 6.63 -4.49
CA VAL A 93 -9.62 8.01 -4.98
C VAL A 93 -10.26 8.00 -6.36
N THR A 94 -11.36 8.72 -6.49
CA THR A 94 -12.02 9.04 -7.76
C THR A 94 -11.97 10.55 -8.00
N LEU A 95 -11.89 10.97 -9.27
CA LEU A 95 -12.02 12.38 -9.61
C LEU A 95 -13.51 12.74 -9.71
N GLY A 96 -13.90 13.81 -9.03
CA GLY A 96 -15.23 14.41 -9.20
C GLY A 96 -15.35 15.15 -10.54
N ILE A 97 -16.53 15.73 -10.78
CA ILE A 97 -16.89 16.44 -12.02
C ILE A 97 -15.87 17.53 -12.40
N ARG A 98 -15.29 18.20 -11.40
CA ARG A 98 -14.30 19.28 -11.59
C ARG A 98 -12.92 18.76 -12.05
N GLY A 99 -12.71 17.45 -12.11
CA GLY A 99 -11.44 16.84 -12.45
C GLY A 99 -10.35 17.15 -11.42
N GLY A 100 -9.10 17.13 -11.88
CA GLY A 100 -7.91 17.40 -11.06
C GLY A 100 -6.79 16.40 -11.33
N ASP A 101 -5.61 16.68 -10.78
CA ASP A 101 -4.49 15.75 -10.86
C ASP A 101 -4.64 14.64 -9.82
N ILE A 102 -5.19 13.50 -10.25
CA ILE A 102 -5.36 12.30 -9.42
C ILE A 102 -4.03 11.83 -8.82
N ASP A 103 -2.91 12.02 -9.51
CA ASP A 103 -1.62 11.54 -9.02
C ASP A 103 -1.15 12.34 -7.80
N LYS A 104 -1.43 13.65 -7.80
CA LYS A 104 -1.19 14.54 -6.66
C LYS A 104 -2.09 14.20 -5.47
N ILE A 105 -3.37 13.90 -5.71
CA ILE A 105 -4.30 13.49 -4.65
C ILE A 105 -3.85 12.15 -4.04
N LEU A 106 -3.58 11.15 -4.89
CA LEU A 106 -3.09 9.85 -4.46
C LEU A 106 -1.79 9.97 -3.66
N LEU A 107 -0.87 10.83 -4.09
CA LEU A 107 0.38 11.03 -3.36
C LEU A 107 0.15 11.62 -1.96
N ARG A 108 -0.72 12.63 -1.84
CA ARG A 108 -1.06 13.20 -0.52
C ARG A 108 -1.68 12.16 0.40
N LYS A 109 -2.58 11.32 -0.12
CA LYS A 109 -3.23 10.24 0.62
C LYS A 109 -2.26 9.12 1.00
N GLU A 110 -1.36 8.74 0.10
CA GLU A 110 -0.27 7.79 0.39
C GLU A 110 0.59 8.28 1.55
N LEU A 111 0.99 9.56 1.54
CA LEU A 111 1.77 10.18 2.61
C LEU A 111 1.04 10.21 3.95
N GLN A 112 -0.25 10.54 3.93
CA GLN A 112 -1.09 10.49 5.12
C GLN A 112 -1.14 9.07 5.71
N TRP A 113 -1.37 8.05 4.89
CA TRP A 113 -1.42 6.66 5.34
C TRP A 113 -0.06 6.13 5.80
N ILE A 114 1.05 6.52 5.18
CA ILE A 114 2.40 6.18 5.64
C ILE A 114 2.63 6.72 7.07
N TYR A 115 2.19 7.95 7.34
CA TYR A 115 2.30 8.56 8.66
C TYR A 115 1.37 7.88 9.68
N GLU A 116 0.09 7.73 9.34
CA GLU A 116 -0.94 7.13 10.23
C GLU A 116 -0.66 5.67 10.60
N LEU A 117 0.04 4.92 9.73
CA LEU A 117 0.39 3.52 9.93
C LEU A 117 1.87 3.30 10.28
N ASN A 118 2.65 4.37 10.42
CA ASN A 118 4.07 4.35 10.73
C ASN A 118 4.88 3.40 9.84
N THR A 119 4.64 3.43 8.52
CA THR A 119 5.29 2.49 7.58
C THR A 119 6.59 3.03 6.97
N LYS A 120 7.09 4.16 7.45
CA LYS A 120 8.40 4.70 7.06
C LYS A 120 9.52 3.84 7.67
N TRP A 121 10.58 3.59 6.90
CA TRP A 121 11.81 2.99 7.41
C TRP A 121 12.39 3.79 8.59
N PRO A 122 12.80 3.17 9.71
CA PRO A 122 12.98 1.72 9.92
C PRO A 122 11.75 0.95 10.43
N ASN A 123 10.65 1.63 10.76
CA ASN A 123 9.44 0.99 11.30
C ASN A 123 8.59 0.28 10.23
N GLY A 124 8.83 0.59 8.96
CA GLY A 124 8.17 0.00 7.81
C GLY A 124 9.05 -0.05 6.57
N LEU A 125 8.45 -0.40 5.43
CA LEU A 125 9.16 -0.62 4.16
C LEU A 125 9.17 0.61 3.23
N ASN A 126 8.61 1.75 3.63
CA ASN A 126 8.67 2.99 2.84
C ASN A 126 9.97 3.75 3.12
N GLU A 127 10.92 3.77 2.18
CA GLU A 127 12.23 4.43 2.33
C GLU A 127 12.28 5.83 1.69
N ASP A 128 11.90 5.97 0.42
CA ASP A 128 11.99 7.22 -0.33
C ASP A 128 10.68 8.02 -0.34
N ILE A 129 10.39 8.66 0.79
CA ILE A 129 9.22 9.53 0.91
C ILE A 129 9.51 10.88 0.24
N LYS A 130 8.87 11.14 -0.90
CA LYS A 130 9.00 12.41 -1.64
C LYS A 130 8.18 13.51 -0.97
N PHE A 131 8.75 14.17 0.05
CA PHE A 131 8.12 15.32 0.73
C PHE A 131 8.00 16.57 -0.16
N GLY A 132 8.79 16.67 -1.23
CA GLY A 132 8.82 17.84 -2.12
C GLY A 132 7.55 18.09 -2.96
N VAL A 133 6.47 17.34 -2.75
CA VAL A 133 5.20 17.53 -3.48
C VAL A 133 4.19 18.41 -2.73
N PHE A 134 4.59 18.88 -1.54
CA PHE A 134 3.86 19.92 -0.79
C PHE A 134 4.44 21.32 -0.97
N LEU A 135 5.58 21.47 -1.66
CA LEU A 135 6.21 22.74 -2.01
C LEU A 135 5.90 23.10 -3.47
#